data_AF-A0A1M6BEH5-F1
#
_entry.id   AF-A0A1M6BEH5-F1
#
_cell.length_a   1.000
_cell.length_b   1.000
_cell.length_c   1.000
_cell.angle_alpha   90.00
_cell.angle_beta   90.00
_cell.angle_gamma   90.00
#
_symmetry.space_group_name_H-M   'P 1'
#
loop_
_entity.id
_entity.type
_entity.pdbx_description
1 polymer ?
#
loop_
_entity_poly.entity_id
_entity_poly.type
_entity_poly.pdbx_seq_one_letter_code
_entity_poly.pdbx_strand_id
1 'polypeptide(L)'
;MTQALQVLQKYWKHNSFREPQEAIIQSVLEGNDTFALLPTGGGKSVCYQVPGMVLNGITLVISPLIALIKDQIENLQKKDIKAIGLVGALSIDEISDLLDNCLYGNYKFLYLSPERLQQDWIIERLKQLPINLIAIDEAHCVSQWGHDFRPAYLKIKLLKEFFPTIPFLALTGSATTLVQQDIIEHLGLENVAVFKKSFERENLSYHIIETEDKLTKISQILTKNPQSSIVYVRNRKATVDTCNQLNALGFKATFYHGGMSFQEKEKHRLLWMENKVQVIVATNAFGMGIDKPDVKTVIHLQIPENLENYYQEIGRAGRNGEKAFGILLTTQYDIELAKRLFEENIVTKNFLKDVYKKINNYFQIAYGEGYLQQFNFTIQKFCSSYNLPVLKSLNALQFLDRQGILTMENVSSEKVKVQFIIPSKEVIRYISLNTNVEPILTVILRTYSGIFDQEMPINLELIAKKSKTSIEQIVKVLQELHEKEIIDLQLLLNDSKIVFNEVREDDLTINRISKYLENQNKTKQDRFTEMISFIENQSTCKNKLLLRYFGEEITDDCGKCSTCLKKKKTDVKDVVSEILASLKKSPLNSRELESSLGFTSEEIIFAIQTLLEKNIISLNANHQYYIK
;
A
#
# COMPACT_ATOMS: atom_id res chain seq x y z
N MET A 1 25.51 26.24 -5.90
CA MET A 1 24.34 26.05 -6.79
C MET A 1 24.68 25.64 -8.22
N THR A 2 25.61 26.29 -8.92
CA THR A 2 26.00 25.94 -10.31
C THR A 2 26.37 24.46 -10.50
N GLN A 3 27.11 23.89 -9.55
CA GLN A 3 27.49 22.46 -9.57
C GLN A 3 26.29 21.51 -9.40
N ALA A 4 25.31 21.86 -8.55
CA ALA A 4 24.10 21.07 -8.34
C ALA A 4 23.23 21.03 -9.61
N LEU A 5 23.12 22.16 -10.31
CA LEU A 5 22.41 22.23 -11.58
C LEU A 5 23.10 21.40 -12.68
N GLN A 6 24.44 21.43 -12.74
CA GLN A 6 25.22 20.59 -13.67
C GLN A 6 24.99 19.09 -13.40
N VAL A 7 24.95 18.68 -12.13
CA VAL A 7 24.63 17.30 -11.73
C VAL A 7 23.22 16.91 -12.18
N LEU A 8 22.23 17.78 -11.96
CA LEU A 8 20.85 17.58 -12.39
C LEU A 8 20.76 17.38 -13.91
N GLN A 9 21.40 18.26 -14.69
CA GLN A 9 21.42 18.18 -16.16
C GLN A 9 22.13 16.92 -16.64
N LYS A 10 23.28 16.57 -16.06
CA LYS A 10 24.09 15.42 -16.47
C LYS A 10 23.37 14.08 -16.26
N TYR A 11 22.81 13.86 -15.08
CA TYR A 11 22.29 12.53 -14.69
C TYR A 11 20.76 12.42 -14.83
N TRP A 12 20.01 13.48 -14.55
CA TRP A 12 18.54 13.47 -14.61
C TRP A 12 17.98 14.14 -15.87
N LYS A 13 18.81 14.78 -16.69
CA LYS A 13 18.41 15.46 -17.94
C LYS A 13 17.30 16.48 -17.74
N HIS A 14 17.28 17.13 -16.58
CA HIS A 14 16.37 18.23 -16.28
C HIS A 14 17.12 19.56 -16.39
N ASN A 15 16.51 20.54 -17.05
CA ASN A 15 17.13 21.84 -17.30
C ASN A 15 17.02 22.79 -16.10
N SER A 16 16.05 22.55 -15.21
CA SER A 16 15.78 23.37 -14.03
C SER A 16 15.23 22.51 -12.88
N PHE A 17 15.40 23.01 -11.65
CA PHE A 17 14.77 22.47 -10.47
C PHE A 17 13.28 22.85 -10.43
N ARG A 18 12.44 21.98 -9.86
CA ARG A 18 11.06 22.33 -9.52
C ARG A 18 11.07 23.06 -8.17
N GLU A 19 10.28 24.11 -8.00
CA GLU A 19 10.15 24.74 -6.69
C GLU A 19 9.48 23.78 -5.67
N PRO A 20 9.98 23.65 -4.42
CA PRO A 20 11.14 24.32 -3.80
C PRO A 20 12.44 23.48 -3.74
N GLN A 21 12.68 22.56 -4.68
CA GLN A 21 13.85 21.65 -4.70
C GLN A 21 15.18 22.39 -4.62
N GLU A 22 15.32 23.50 -5.32
CA GLU A 22 16.57 24.28 -5.33
C GLU A 22 16.93 24.77 -3.93
N ALA A 23 15.97 25.36 -3.21
CA ALA A 23 16.16 25.85 -1.86
C ALA A 23 16.45 24.72 -0.85
N ILE A 24 15.79 23.57 -1.00
CA ILE A 24 16.07 22.37 -0.18
C ILE A 24 17.51 21.90 -0.40
N ILE A 25 17.92 21.77 -1.66
CA ILE A 25 19.28 21.30 -2.01
C ILE A 25 20.31 22.30 -1.50
N GLN A 26 20.07 23.60 -1.63
CA GLN A 26 20.96 24.63 -1.12
C GLN A 26 21.12 24.54 0.39
N SER A 27 20.01 24.43 1.15
CA SER A 27 20.03 24.29 2.60
C SER A 27 20.89 23.09 3.06
N VAL A 28 20.75 21.95 2.39
CA VAL A 28 21.54 20.75 2.68
C VAL A 28 23.03 20.94 2.34
N LEU A 29 23.34 21.58 1.22
CA LEU A 29 24.72 21.88 0.83
C LEU A 29 25.41 22.89 1.76
N GLU A 30 24.63 23.75 2.43
CA GLU A 30 25.09 24.67 3.47
C GLU A 30 25.28 23.97 4.84
N GLY A 31 24.93 22.68 4.95
CA GLY A 31 25.10 21.87 6.15
C GLY A 31 23.94 21.96 7.14
N ASN A 32 22.81 22.55 6.76
CA ASN A 32 21.65 22.70 7.65
C ASN A 32 20.80 21.42 7.67
N ASP A 33 20.28 21.08 8.85
CA ASP A 33 19.16 20.14 8.94
C ASP A 33 17.95 20.72 8.21
N THR A 34 17.27 19.88 7.45
CA THR A 34 16.23 20.32 6.54
C THR A 34 15.02 19.40 6.62
N PHE A 35 13.84 19.98 6.76
CA PHE A 35 12.57 19.28 6.64
C PHE A 35 11.86 19.73 5.37
N ALA A 36 11.53 18.77 4.50
CA ALA A 36 10.90 19.00 3.21
C ALA A 36 9.55 18.28 3.11
N LEU A 37 8.46 19.05 3.07
CA LEU A 37 7.11 18.57 2.81
C LEU A 37 6.79 18.76 1.32
N LEU A 38 6.88 17.66 0.57
CA LEU A 38 6.73 17.66 -0.89
C LEU A 38 5.69 16.62 -1.33
N PRO A 39 4.58 17.03 -1.96
CA PRO A 39 3.52 16.10 -2.38
C PRO A 39 4.03 15.04 -3.36
N THR A 40 3.27 13.96 -3.56
CA THR A 40 3.60 12.89 -4.49
C THR A 40 3.87 13.43 -5.90
N GLY A 41 4.99 13.00 -6.51
CA GLY A 41 5.47 13.53 -7.79
C GLY A 41 6.27 14.85 -7.70
N GLY A 42 6.44 15.43 -6.50
CA GLY A 42 7.25 16.63 -6.26
C GLY A 42 8.77 16.45 -6.43
N GLY A 43 9.23 15.24 -6.74
CA GLY A 43 10.65 14.93 -6.96
C GLY A 43 11.48 14.91 -5.66
N LYS A 44 10.94 14.33 -4.58
CA LYS A 44 11.63 14.15 -3.29
C LYS A 44 13.03 13.54 -3.45
N SER A 45 13.17 12.49 -4.28
CA SER A 45 14.45 11.81 -4.48
C SER A 45 15.56 12.73 -4.98
N VAL A 46 15.24 13.69 -5.85
CA VAL A 46 16.21 14.66 -6.38
C VAL A 46 16.81 15.51 -5.24
N CYS A 47 16.03 15.80 -4.20
CA CYS A 47 16.44 16.65 -3.09
C CYS A 47 17.57 16.05 -2.24
N TYR A 48 17.71 14.72 -2.19
CA TYR A 48 18.86 14.06 -1.54
C TYR A 48 19.87 13.49 -2.54
N GLN A 49 19.44 13.10 -3.74
CA GLN A 49 20.34 12.52 -4.75
C GLN A 49 21.28 13.56 -5.35
N VAL A 50 20.81 14.78 -5.63
CA VAL A 50 21.69 15.83 -6.16
C VAL A 50 22.76 16.25 -5.15
N PRO A 51 22.46 16.59 -3.88
CA PRO A 51 23.50 16.92 -2.92
C PRO A 51 24.43 15.73 -2.65
N GLY A 52 23.92 14.49 -2.61
CA GLY A 52 24.76 13.29 -2.45
C GLY A 52 25.79 13.08 -3.56
N MET A 53 25.48 13.54 -4.79
CA MET A 53 26.42 13.53 -5.91
C MET A 53 27.41 14.70 -5.86
N VAL A 54 27.02 15.84 -5.29
CA VAL A 54 27.88 17.04 -5.14
C VAL A 54 28.88 16.86 -4.00
N LEU A 55 28.45 16.30 -2.88
CA LEU A 55 29.27 16.10 -1.69
C LEU A 55 30.22 14.91 -1.85
N ASN A 56 31.38 15.01 -1.20
CA ASN A 56 32.33 13.89 -1.08
C ASN A 56 31.84 12.90 -0.03
N GLY A 57 32.05 11.60 -0.23
CA GLY A 57 31.52 10.55 0.64
C GLY A 57 30.22 9.90 0.12
N ILE A 58 29.49 9.27 1.04
CA ILE A 58 28.29 8.48 0.78
C ILE A 58 27.05 9.11 1.44
N THR A 59 25.93 9.12 0.74
CA THR A 59 24.64 9.50 1.32
C THR A 59 23.92 8.27 1.85
N LEU A 60 23.57 8.29 3.13
CA LEU A 60 22.73 7.27 3.76
C LEU A 60 21.26 7.63 3.58
N VAL A 61 20.49 6.76 2.93
CA VAL A 61 19.05 6.95 2.70
C VAL A 61 18.26 5.91 3.48
N ILE A 62 17.50 6.36 4.48
CA ILE A 62 16.63 5.51 5.29
C ILE A 62 15.22 5.58 4.71
N SER A 63 14.66 4.43 4.33
CA SER A 63 13.33 4.36 3.69
C SER A 63 12.57 3.10 4.16
N PRO A 64 11.23 3.17 4.33
CA PRO A 64 10.49 2.07 4.97
C PRO A 64 10.21 0.90 4.01
N LEU A 65 10.33 1.11 2.71
CA LEU A 65 9.85 0.15 1.72
C LEU A 65 10.98 -0.48 0.91
N ILE A 66 11.15 -1.78 1.09
CA ILE A 66 12.12 -2.59 0.35
C ILE A 66 11.90 -2.49 -1.17
N ALA A 67 10.65 -2.56 -1.64
CA ALA A 67 10.35 -2.46 -3.07
C ALA A 67 10.75 -1.10 -3.65
N LEU A 68 10.46 -0.01 -2.93
CA LEU A 68 10.84 1.34 -3.34
C LEU A 68 12.37 1.51 -3.35
N ILE A 69 13.06 0.99 -2.34
CA ILE A 69 14.53 1.01 -2.29
C ILE A 69 15.12 0.32 -3.52
N LYS A 70 14.62 -0.87 -3.88
CA LYS A 70 15.07 -1.59 -5.07
C LYS A 70 14.88 -0.77 -6.35
N ASP A 71 13.70 -0.20 -6.54
CA ASP A 71 13.41 0.66 -7.71
C ASP A 71 14.34 1.88 -7.76
N GLN A 72 14.63 2.51 -6.61
CA GLN A 72 15.56 3.65 -6.55
C GLN A 72 16.99 3.25 -6.92
N ILE A 73 17.48 2.11 -6.41
CA ILE A 73 18.81 1.59 -6.72
C ILE A 73 18.92 1.27 -8.21
N GLU A 74 17.95 0.55 -8.79
CA GLU A 74 17.93 0.24 -10.22
C GLU A 74 17.94 1.52 -11.07
N ASN A 75 17.17 2.53 -10.66
CA ASN A 75 17.10 3.82 -11.36
C ASN A 75 18.42 4.62 -11.29
N LEU A 76 19.20 4.47 -10.22
CA LEU A 76 20.52 5.08 -10.08
C LEU A 76 21.57 4.30 -10.88
N GLN A 77 21.54 2.97 -10.83
CA GLN A 77 22.44 2.09 -11.60
C GLN A 77 22.26 2.28 -13.11
N LYS A 78 21.01 2.44 -13.59
CA LYS A 78 20.72 2.81 -14.99
C LYS A 78 21.35 4.15 -15.42
N LYS A 79 21.68 5.03 -14.48
CA LYS A 79 22.37 6.30 -14.69
C LYS A 79 23.89 6.21 -14.44
N ASP A 80 24.42 4.99 -14.31
CA ASP A 80 25.82 4.71 -13.96
C ASP A 80 26.24 5.32 -12.62
N ILE A 81 25.31 5.33 -11.65
CA ILE A 81 25.56 5.77 -10.28
C ILE A 81 25.58 4.53 -9.37
N LYS A 82 26.70 4.32 -8.67
CA LYS A 82 26.85 3.23 -7.70
C LYS A 82 25.98 3.48 -6.47
N ALA A 83 24.94 2.67 -6.34
CA ALA A 83 24.04 2.64 -5.21
C ALA A 83 23.86 1.20 -4.71
N ILE A 84 23.72 1.02 -3.40
CA ILE A 84 23.57 -0.27 -2.77
C ILE A 84 22.49 -0.22 -1.69
N GLY A 85 21.88 -1.35 -1.37
CA GLY A 85 20.77 -1.43 -0.42
C GLY A 85 20.93 -2.58 0.57
N LEU A 86 20.77 -2.29 1.87
CA LEU A 86 20.70 -3.27 2.94
C LEU A 86 19.24 -3.63 3.22
N VAL A 87 18.65 -4.43 2.33
CA VAL A 87 17.21 -4.76 2.33
C VAL A 87 16.94 -6.25 2.28
N GLY A 88 15.84 -6.70 2.90
CA GLY A 88 15.40 -8.10 2.88
C GLY A 88 16.21 -9.00 3.82
N ALA A 89 16.09 -10.31 3.65
CA ALA A 89 16.76 -11.33 4.45
C ALA A 89 18.19 -11.60 3.92
N LEU A 90 19.09 -10.66 4.18
CA LEU A 90 20.53 -10.82 3.94
C LEU A 90 21.21 -11.48 5.15
N SER A 91 22.18 -12.35 4.90
CA SER A 91 23.04 -12.93 5.93
C SER A 91 23.97 -11.87 6.54
N ILE A 92 24.58 -12.17 7.69
CA ILE A 92 25.53 -11.26 8.33
C ILE A 92 26.76 -11.03 7.43
N ASP A 93 27.27 -12.10 6.81
CA ASP A 93 28.41 -12.04 5.90
C ASP A 93 28.10 -11.17 4.67
N GLU A 94 26.93 -11.35 4.06
CA GLU A 94 26.48 -10.53 2.94
C GLU A 94 26.38 -9.05 3.32
N ILE A 95 25.83 -8.73 4.50
CA ILE A 95 25.75 -7.35 4.96
C ILE A 95 27.15 -6.76 5.18
N SER A 96 28.06 -7.54 5.75
CA SER A 96 29.44 -7.11 5.95
C SER A 96 30.12 -6.76 4.63
N ASP A 97 30.00 -7.65 3.62
CA ASP A 97 30.54 -7.44 2.28
C ASP A 97 29.97 -6.18 1.62
N LEU A 98 28.66 -5.94 1.75
CA LEU A 98 28.01 -4.74 1.20
C LEU A 98 28.50 -3.45 1.89
N LEU A 99 28.76 -3.51 3.19
CA LEU A 99 29.30 -2.38 3.95
C LEU A 99 30.79 -2.12 3.61
N ASP A 100 31.60 -3.16 3.43
CA ASP A 100 32.97 -3.02 2.94
C ASP A 100 33.01 -2.43 1.53
N ASN A 101 32.09 -2.85 0.67
CA ASN A 101 31.89 -2.23 -0.64
C ASN A 101 31.52 -0.74 -0.53
N CYS A 102 30.73 -0.33 0.46
CA CYS A 102 30.47 1.09 0.70
C CYS A 102 31.74 1.87 1.06
N LEU A 103 32.63 1.26 1.84
CA LEU A 103 33.86 1.87 2.31
C LEU A 103 34.92 2.00 1.19
N TYR A 104 35.12 0.95 0.40
CA TYR A 104 36.22 0.87 -0.57
C TYR A 104 35.78 1.00 -2.04
N GLY A 105 34.49 0.75 -2.34
CA GLY A 105 33.96 0.61 -3.71
C GLY A 105 33.53 1.91 -4.40
N ASN A 106 33.73 3.06 -3.76
CA ASN A 106 33.33 4.39 -4.23
C ASN A 106 31.81 4.47 -4.53
N TYR A 107 30.99 3.99 -3.59
CA TYR A 107 29.53 4.09 -3.67
C TYR A 107 29.06 5.48 -3.24
N LYS A 108 28.02 5.99 -3.91
CA LYS A 108 27.44 7.31 -3.61
C LYS A 108 26.19 7.22 -2.74
N PHE A 109 25.46 6.10 -2.79
CA PHE A 109 24.24 5.93 -2.03
C PHE A 109 24.21 4.57 -1.33
N LEU A 110 23.90 4.60 -0.04
CA LEU A 110 23.55 3.44 0.77
C LEU A 110 22.10 3.58 1.20
N TYR A 111 21.23 2.70 0.70
CA TYR A 111 19.84 2.61 1.14
C TYR A 111 19.69 1.59 2.26
N LEU A 112 18.95 1.93 3.30
CA LEU A 112 18.80 1.10 4.49
C LEU A 112 17.34 1.10 4.95
N SER A 113 16.81 -0.07 5.33
CA SER A 113 15.51 -0.15 6.01
C SER A 113 15.68 0.22 7.49
N PRO A 114 14.75 0.98 8.10
CA PRO A 114 14.89 1.47 9.47
C PRO A 114 15.05 0.34 10.50
N GLU A 115 14.51 -0.85 10.24
CA GLU A 115 14.64 -2.03 11.10
C GLU A 115 16.11 -2.47 11.24
N ARG A 116 16.97 -2.18 10.27
CA ARG A 116 18.42 -2.46 10.37
C ARG A 116 19.12 -1.61 11.42
N LEU A 117 18.60 -0.43 11.75
CA LEU A 117 19.14 0.42 12.82
C LEU A 117 18.87 -0.13 14.22
N GLN A 118 18.08 -1.19 14.36
CA GLN A 118 17.90 -1.87 15.64
C GLN A 118 19.09 -2.75 16.03
N GLN A 119 19.99 -3.02 15.10
CA GLN A 119 21.16 -3.87 15.31
C GLN A 119 22.39 -2.98 15.59
N ASP A 120 22.85 -2.96 16.85
CA ASP A 120 23.92 -2.04 17.28
C ASP A 120 25.22 -2.20 16.45
N TRP A 121 25.55 -3.43 16.03
CA TRP A 121 26.73 -3.69 15.20
C TRP A 121 26.66 -3.02 13.82
N ILE A 122 25.45 -2.83 13.26
CA ILE A 122 25.26 -2.09 12.00
C ILE A 122 25.58 -0.61 12.24
N ILE A 123 25.13 -0.05 13.36
CA ILE A 123 25.43 1.34 13.73
C ILE A 123 26.95 1.53 13.83
N GLU A 124 27.67 0.62 14.48
CA GLU A 124 29.15 0.68 14.57
C GLU A 124 29.82 0.67 13.19
N ARG A 125 29.29 -0.12 12.24
CA ARG A 125 29.80 -0.13 10.87
C ARG A 125 29.48 1.15 10.11
N LEU A 126 28.28 1.73 10.31
CA LEU A 126 27.91 3.01 9.70
C LEU A 126 28.84 4.14 10.14
N LYS A 127 29.30 4.16 11.41
CA LYS A 127 30.27 5.16 11.91
C LYS A 127 31.61 5.16 11.16
N GLN A 128 31.98 4.04 10.54
CA GLN A 128 33.21 3.90 9.78
C GLN A 128 33.08 4.41 8.34
N LEU A 129 31.85 4.59 7.85
CA LEU A 129 31.61 5.05 6.49
C LEU A 129 31.78 6.57 6.37
N PRO A 130 32.27 7.07 5.22
CA PRO A 130 32.41 8.50 4.97
C PRO A 130 31.04 9.14 4.65
N ILE A 131 30.12 9.14 5.62
CA ILE A 131 28.75 9.65 5.43
C ILE A 131 28.77 11.17 5.29
N ASN A 132 28.07 11.69 4.28
CA ASN A 132 28.01 13.12 3.98
C ASN A 132 26.62 13.76 4.10
N LEU A 133 25.58 12.92 4.13
CA LEU A 133 24.18 13.31 4.22
C LEU A 133 23.40 12.11 4.72
N ILE A 134 22.49 12.35 5.67
CA ILE A 134 21.50 11.36 6.12
C ILE A 134 20.13 11.83 5.65
N ALA A 135 19.56 11.10 4.69
CA ALA A 135 18.22 11.36 4.16
C ALA A 135 17.21 10.37 4.77
N ILE A 136 16.14 10.89 5.34
CA ILE A 136 15.03 10.12 5.90
C ILE A 136 13.83 10.29 4.97
N ASP A 137 13.55 9.28 4.16
CA ASP A 137 12.38 9.25 3.27
C ASP A 137 11.15 8.73 4.03
N GLU A 138 9.96 9.19 3.63
CA GLU A 138 8.71 8.96 4.35
C GLU A 138 8.83 9.23 5.86
N ALA A 139 9.44 10.36 6.22
CA ALA A 139 9.74 10.74 7.59
C ALA A 139 8.51 10.76 8.52
N HIS A 140 7.29 10.85 7.97
CA HIS A 140 6.05 10.74 8.74
C HIS A 140 5.94 9.42 9.54
N CYS A 141 6.66 8.37 9.16
CA CYS A 141 6.72 7.11 9.89
C CYS A 141 7.29 7.23 11.31
N VAL A 142 8.03 8.30 11.63
CA VAL A 142 8.56 8.53 12.98
C VAL A 142 7.50 8.99 13.97
N SER A 143 6.44 9.67 13.49
CA SER A 143 5.39 10.22 14.34
C SER A 143 4.35 9.16 14.65
N GLN A 144 3.98 9.02 15.93
CA GLN A 144 2.85 8.19 16.35
C GLN A 144 1.51 8.70 15.80
N TRP A 145 1.45 10.01 15.55
CA TRP A 145 0.35 10.67 14.87
C TRP A 145 0.46 10.58 13.35
N GLY A 146 1.49 9.92 12.79
CA GLY A 146 1.63 9.59 11.37
C GLY A 146 0.71 8.42 10.95
N HIS A 147 0.40 8.32 9.65
CA HIS A 147 -0.53 7.30 9.14
C HIS A 147 0.11 5.91 9.00
N ASP A 148 1.44 5.84 8.96
CA ASP A 148 2.24 4.60 8.97
C ASP A 148 3.35 4.64 10.04
N PHE A 149 2.98 4.82 11.32
CA PHE A 149 3.97 4.86 12.42
C PHE A 149 4.78 3.56 12.52
N ARG A 150 6.12 3.71 12.52
CA ARG A 150 7.09 2.62 12.64
C ARG A 150 8.09 2.90 13.77
N PRO A 151 8.02 2.17 14.89
CA PRO A 151 8.90 2.37 16.04
C PRO A 151 10.40 2.39 15.71
N ALA A 152 10.83 1.62 14.69
CA ALA A 152 12.22 1.59 14.23
C ALA A 152 12.77 2.97 13.80
N TYR A 153 11.91 3.89 13.34
CA TYR A 153 12.34 5.26 12.99
C TYR A 153 12.80 6.07 14.21
N LEU A 154 12.33 5.76 15.43
CA LEU A 154 12.75 6.48 16.64
C LEU A 154 14.24 6.30 16.94
N LYS A 155 14.85 5.21 16.44
CA LYS A 155 16.29 4.96 16.56
C LYS A 155 17.14 5.87 15.69
N ILE A 156 16.56 6.53 14.68
CA ILE A 156 17.29 7.44 13.79
C ILE A 156 17.88 8.62 14.57
N LYS A 157 17.22 9.06 15.64
CA LYS A 157 17.74 10.11 16.53
C LYS A 157 19.16 9.82 17.04
N LEU A 158 19.47 8.55 17.31
CA LEU A 158 20.80 8.13 17.76
C LEU A 158 21.88 8.42 16.73
N LEU A 159 21.54 8.37 15.42
CA LEU A 159 22.49 8.73 14.37
C LEU A 159 22.89 10.21 14.47
N LYS A 160 22.03 11.08 14.98
CA LYS A 160 22.36 12.50 15.15
C LYS A 160 23.44 12.70 16.22
N GLU A 161 23.43 11.89 17.27
CA GLU A 161 24.47 11.88 18.29
C GLU A 161 25.84 11.47 17.73
N PHE A 162 25.86 10.53 16.76
CA PHE A 162 27.10 10.07 16.12
C PHE A 162 27.56 10.94 14.96
N PHE A 163 26.64 11.60 14.27
CA PHE A 163 26.91 12.45 13.10
C PHE A 163 26.40 13.88 13.33
N PRO A 164 26.88 14.60 14.36
CA PRO A 164 26.32 15.90 14.75
C PRO A 164 26.50 16.98 13.68
N THR A 165 27.61 16.91 12.92
CA THR A 165 27.93 17.87 11.85
C THR A 165 27.36 17.50 10.49
N ILE A 166 26.80 16.30 10.34
CA ILE A 166 26.23 15.85 9.08
C ILE A 166 24.77 16.34 8.98
N PRO A 167 24.37 16.95 7.86
CA PRO A 167 23.00 17.42 7.69
C PRO A 167 22.02 16.24 7.62
N PHE A 168 20.89 16.39 8.29
CA PHE A 168 19.76 15.47 8.19
C PHE A 168 18.69 16.10 7.28
N LEU A 169 18.27 15.36 6.27
CA LEU A 169 17.19 15.76 5.37
C LEU A 169 15.98 14.83 5.56
N ALA A 170 14.94 15.31 6.21
CA ALA A 170 13.68 14.58 6.40
C ALA A 170 12.67 14.95 5.31
N LEU A 171 12.17 13.97 4.57
CA LEU A 171 11.20 14.18 3.48
C LEU A 171 9.91 13.38 3.71
N THR A 172 8.77 14.00 3.41
CA THR A 172 7.47 13.28 3.42
C THR A 172 6.50 13.83 2.39
N GLY A 173 5.60 12.96 1.91
CA GLY A 173 4.53 13.31 0.98
C GLY A 173 3.30 13.96 1.61
N SER A 174 3.03 13.63 2.86
CA SER A 174 1.83 14.05 3.58
C SER A 174 2.08 14.05 5.08
N ALA A 175 1.94 15.21 5.70
CA ALA A 175 2.07 15.39 7.15
C ALA A 175 1.24 16.59 7.58
N THR A 176 0.37 16.40 8.57
CA THR A 176 -0.33 17.49 9.26
C THR A 176 0.66 18.31 10.10
N THR A 177 0.27 19.50 10.56
CA THR A 177 1.14 20.36 11.38
C THR A 177 1.69 19.66 12.62
N LEU A 178 0.86 18.84 13.29
CA LEU A 178 1.27 18.03 14.44
C LEU A 178 2.36 17.01 14.05
N VAL A 179 2.15 16.28 12.95
CA VAL A 179 3.13 15.29 12.46
C VAL A 179 4.44 15.96 12.05
N GLN A 180 4.41 17.17 11.50
CA GLN A 180 5.63 17.92 11.16
C GLN A 180 6.46 18.24 12.41
N GLN A 181 5.82 18.66 13.50
CA GLN A 181 6.50 18.95 14.77
C GLN A 181 7.11 17.68 15.37
N ASP A 182 6.35 16.59 15.41
CA ASP A 182 6.84 15.27 15.84
C ASP A 182 8.07 14.81 15.05
N ILE A 183 8.08 14.99 13.72
CA ILE A 183 9.22 14.59 12.88
C ILE A 183 10.48 15.33 13.32
N ILE A 184 10.38 16.65 13.49
CA ILE A 184 11.52 17.50 13.88
C ILE A 184 12.05 17.07 15.26
N GLU A 185 11.16 16.87 16.23
CA GLU A 185 11.51 16.50 17.60
C GLU A 185 12.12 15.09 17.69
N HIS A 186 11.46 14.10 17.09
CA HIS A 186 11.87 12.70 17.19
C HIS A 186 13.10 12.36 16.35
N LEU A 187 13.37 13.08 15.26
CA LEU A 187 14.64 12.93 14.52
C LEU A 187 15.77 13.74 15.15
N GLY A 188 15.49 14.64 16.10
CA GLY A 188 16.49 15.50 16.71
C GLY A 188 17.07 16.54 15.75
N LEU A 189 16.24 17.09 14.86
CA LEU A 189 16.68 18.10 13.91
C LEU A 189 16.91 19.43 14.62
N GLU A 190 18.08 20.04 14.42
CA GLU A 190 18.46 21.30 15.05
C GLU A 190 18.55 22.43 14.02
N ASN A 191 18.09 23.64 14.37
CA ASN A 191 18.07 24.81 13.46
C ASN A 191 17.46 24.49 12.08
N VAL A 192 16.37 23.73 12.08
CA VAL A 192 15.81 23.11 10.87
C VAL A 192 15.28 24.14 9.86
N ALA A 193 15.74 24.05 8.61
CA ALA A 193 15.13 24.75 7.49
C ALA A 193 13.87 24.00 7.03
N VAL A 194 12.71 24.67 7.07
CA VAL A 194 11.42 24.07 6.76
C VAL A 194 10.93 24.54 5.38
N PHE A 195 10.83 23.61 4.45
CA PHE A 195 10.29 23.85 3.10
C PHE A 195 8.98 23.11 2.93
N LYS A 196 7.92 23.84 2.56
CA LYS A 196 6.59 23.27 2.32
C LYS A 196 6.13 23.69 0.93
N LYS A 197 5.73 22.69 0.13
CA LYS A 197 4.97 22.94 -1.08
C LYS A 197 3.49 22.72 -0.78
N SER A 198 2.64 23.60 -1.32
CA SER A 198 1.20 23.48 -1.11
C SER A 198 0.69 22.10 -1.51
N PHE A 199 -0.27 21.59 -0.74
CA PHE A 199 -1.03 20.39 -1.08
C PHE A 199 -2.02 20.60 -2.23
N GLU A 200 -2.16 21.84 -2.73
CA GLU A 200 -3.05 22.15 -3.83
C GLU A 200 -2.57 21.53 -5.14
N ARG A 201 -3.52 20.87 -5.84
CA ARG A 201 -3.32 20.31 -7.17
C ARG A 201 -4.31 20.96 -8.14
N GLU A 202 -3.88 22.04 -8.78
CA GLU A 202 -4.70 22.82 -9.72
C GLU A 202 -5.24 21.97 -10.89
N ASN A 203 -4.51 20.94 -11.30
CA ASN A 203 -4.93 20.07 -12.39
C ASN A 203 -5.81 18.89 -11.94
N LEU A 204 -5.89 18.60 -10.63
CA LEU A 204 -6.66 17.47 -10.11
C LEU A 204 -8.05 17.92 -9.63
N SER A 205 -9.09 17.21 -10.04
CA SER A 205 -10.46 17.44 -9.58
C SER A 205 -10.95 16.31 -8.69
N TYR A 206 -11.58 16.66 -7.57
CA TYR A 206 -12.08 15.71 -6.57
C TYR A 206 -13.59 15.51 -6.72
N HIS A 207 -14.02 14.27 -6.95
CA HIS A 207 -15.42 13.93 -7.17
C HIS A 207 -15.87 12.83 -6.22
N ILE A 208 -16.79 13.18 -5.31
CA ILE A 208 -17.53 12.20 -4.51
C ILE A 208 -18.88 12.01 -5.20
N ILE A 209 -19.13 10.79 -5.69
CA ILE A 209 -20.32 10.46 -6.47
C ILE A 209 -21.07 9.36 -5.72
N GLU A 210 -22.31 9.66 -5.37
CA GLU A 210 -23.22 8.69 -4.77
C GLU A 210 -23.91 7.89 -5.89
N THR A 211 -23.76 6.56 -5.89
CA THR A 211 -24.37 5.69 -6.90
C THR A 211 -24.48 4.24 -6.46
N GLU A 212 -25.65 3.64 -6.67
CA GLU A 212 -25.88 2.20 -6.43
C GLU A 212 -25.21 1.33 -7.50
N ASP A 213 -25.20 1.78 -8.77
CA ASP A 213 -24.61 1.04 -9.89
C ASP A 213 -23.18 1.53 -10.19
N LYS A 214 -22.26 1.15 -9.29
CA LYS A 214 -20.85 1.50 -9.42
C LYS A 214 -20.24 1.01 -10.74
N LEU A 215 -20.60 -0.18 -11.22
CA LEU A 215 -20.00 -0.77 -12.42
C LEU A 215 -20.36 0.02 -13.69
N THR A 216 -21.62 0.41 -13.83
CA THR A 216 -22.06 1.30 -14.91
C THR A 216 -21.37 2.65 -14.81
N LYS A 217 -21.25 3.22 -13.60
CA LYS A 217 -20.61 4.53 -13.43
C LYS A 217 -19.12 4.51 -13.79
N ILE A 218 -18.39 3.46 -13.38
CA ILE A 218 -16.99 3.26 -13.78
C ILE A 218 -16.90 3.20 -15.31
N SER A 219 -17.79 2.44 -15.96
CA SER A 219 -17.79 2.31 -17.42
C SER A 219 -17.98 3.65 -18.12
N GLN A 220 -18.91 4.48 -17.66
CA GLN A 220 -19.09 5.85 -18.18
C GLN A 220 -17.82 6.70 -18.00
N ILE A 221 -17.19 6.63 -16.82
CA ILE A 221 -15.97 7.38 -16.51
C ILE A 221 -14.81 6.94 -17.42
N LEU A 222 -14.61 5.64 -17.59
CA LEU A 222 -13.53 5.06 -18.39
C LEU A 222 -13.73 5.28 -19.89
N THR A 223 -14.97 5.26 -20.38
CA THR A 223 -15.28 5.59 -21.78
C THR A 223 -14.99 7.06 -22.06
N LYS A 224 -15.35 7.97 -21.15
CA LYS A 224 -15.07 9.40 -21.28
C LYS A 224 -13.58 9.74 -21.13
N ASN A 225 -12.83 8.91 -20.41
CA ASN A 225 -11.40 9.09 -20.13
C ASN A 225 -10.62 7.84 -20.57
N PRO A 226 -10.36 7.66 -21.88
CA PRO A 226 -9.73 6.46 -22.43
C PRO A 226 -8.26 6.27 -22.01
N GLN A 227 -7.66 7.27 -21.34
CA GLN A 227 -6.30 7.21 -20.82
C GLN A 227 -6.18 6.30 -19.57
N SER A 228 -4.94 6.15 -19.09
CA SER A 228 -4.61 5.24 -18.00
C SER A 228 -5.37 5.58 -16.72
N SER A 229 -5.88 4.53 -16.09
CA SER A 229 -6.73 4.63 -14.90
C SER A 229 -6.30 3.61 -13.83
N ILE A 230 -6.48 3.98 -12.57
CA ILE A 230 -6.31 3.09 -11.41
C ILE A 230 -7.69 2.93 -10.74
N VAL A 231 -8.09 1.71 -10.42
CA VAL A 231 -9.30 1.42 -9.66
C VAL A 231 -8.92 0.77 -8.34
N TYR A 232 -9.11 1.48 -7.23
CA TYR A 232 -8.85 0.98 -5.88
C TYR A 232 -10.05 0.22 -5.31
N VAL A 233 -9.77 -0.98 -4.81
CA VAL A 233 -10.74 -1.88 -4.19
C VAL A 233 -10.18 -2.49 -2.90
N ARG A 234 -11.08 -3.04 -2.08
CA ARG A 234 -10.76 -3.49 -0.72
C ARG A 234 -9.72 -4.58 -0.60
N ASN A 235 -9.93 -5.64 -1.36
CA ASN A 235 -9.32 -6.93 -1.10
C ASN A 235 -8.93 -7.63 -2.40
N ARG A 236 -8.10 -8.66 -2.24
CA ARG A 236 -7.51 -9.44 -3.35
C ARG A 236 -8.57 -10.09 -4.24
N LYS A 237 -9.70 -10.51 -3.66
CA LYS A 237 -10.81 -11.08 -4.42
C LYS A 237 -11.45 -10.01 -5.30
N ALA A 238 -11.76 -8.84 -4.73
CA ALA A 238 -12.35 -7.72 -5.44
C ALA A 238 -11.46 -7.20 -6.58
N THR A 239 -10.12 -7.27 -6.44
CA THR A 239 -9.22 -6.88 -7.54
C THR A 239 -9.40 -7.75 -8.77
N VAL A 240 -9.55 -9.06 -8.58
CA VAL A 240 -9.74 -10.02 -9.67
C VAL A 240 -11.16 -9.92 -10.22
N ASP A 241 -12.17 -9.90 -9.35
CA ASP A 241 -13.58 -9.86 -9.74
C ASP A 241 -13.91 -8.59 -10.54
N THR A 242 -13.47 -7.41 -10.08
CA THR A 242 -13.69 -6.13 -10.77
C THR A 242 -12.91 -6.07 -12.09
N CYS A 243 -11.68 -6.60 -12.14
CA CYS A 243 -10.91 -6.69 -13.38
C CYS A 243 -11.62 -7.55 -14.42
N ASN A 244 -12.17 -8.69 -14.02
CA ASN A 244 -12.93 -9.57 -14.92
C ASN A 244 -14.21 -8.90 -15.41
N GLN A 245 -14.94 -8.20 -14.55
CA GLN A 245 -16.14 -7.44 -14.93
C GLN A 245 -15.82 -6.35 -15.96
N LEU A 246 -14.74 -5.58 -15.76
CA LEU A 246 -14.31 -4.55 -16.70
C LEU A 246 -13.88 -5.14 -18.06
N ASN A 247 -13.16 -6.26 -18.05
CA ASN A 247 -12.80 -6.98 -19.28
C ASN A 247 -14.04 -7.51 -20.01
N ALA A 248 -15.04 -8.02 -19.29
CA ALA A 248 -16.31 -8.46 -19.88
C ALA A 248 -17.10 -7.31 -20.52
N LEU A 249 -16.95 -6.08 -20.02
CA LEU A 249 -17.52 -4.86 -20.59
C LEU A 249 -16.68 -4.27 -21.75
N GLY A 250 -15.58 -4.92 -22.13
CA GLY A 250 -14.74 -4.54 -23.27
C GLY A 250 -13.56 -3.60 -22.94
N PHE A 251 -13.34 -3.27 -21.66
CA PHE A 251 -12.16 -2.49 -21.26
C PHE A 251 -10.93 -3.38 -21.15
N LYS A 252 -9.74 -2.86 -21.50
CA LYS A 252 -8.48 -3.56 -21.25
C LYS A 252 -8.04 -3.32 -19.81
N ALA A 253 -8.33 -4.27 -18.93
CA ALA A 253 -8.02 -4.19 -17.50
C ALA A 253 -7.05 -5.28 -17.04
N THR A 254 -6.18 -4.94 -16.10
CA THR A 254 -5.36 -5.87 -15.32
C THR A 254 -5.53 -5.63 -13.83
N PHE A 255 -4.96 -6.49 -12.98
CA PHE A 255 -5.06 -6.36 -11.53
C PHE A 255 -3.71 -6.46 -10.82
N TYR A 256 -3.62 -5.90 -9.61
CA TYR A 256 -2.45 -5.96 -8.75
C TYR A 256 -2.84 -6.06 -7.27
N HIS A 257 -2.31 -7.06 -6.55
CA HIS A 257 -2.51 -7.17 -5.11
C HIS A 257 -1.37 -7.87 -4.37
N GLY A 258 -1.32 -7.70 -3.04
CA GLY A 258 -0.25 -8.23 -2.20
C GLY A 258 -0.04 -9.75 -2.28
N GLY A 259 -1.09 -10.53 -2.56
CA GLY A 259 -1.01 -11.99 -2.69
C GLY A 259 -0.47 -12.54 -4.02
N MET A 260 -0.16 -11.69 -5.00
CA MET A 260 0.46 -12.15 -6.26
C MET A 260 1.94 -12.45 -6.06
N SER A 261 2.47 -13.39 -6.85
CA SER A 261 3.91 -13.65 -6.90
C SER A 261 4.65 -12.41 -7.42
N PHE A 262 5.95 -12.31 -7.12
CA PHE A 262 6.78 -11.19 -7.59
C PHE A 262 6.77 -11.08 -9.12
N GLN A 263 6.88 -12.21 -9.83
CA GLN A 263 6.88 -12.26 -11.30
C GLN A 263 5.56 -11.78 -11.89
N GLU A 264 4.42 -12.15 -11.30
CA GLU A 264 3.11 -11.70 -11.75
C GLU A 264 2.89 -10.20 -11.47
N LYS A 265 3.27 -9.74 -10.28
CA LYS A 265 3.21 -8.32 -9.92
C LYS A 265 3.95 -7.47 -10.95
N GLU A 266 5.18 -7.87 -11.29
CA GLU A 266 5.99 -7.14 -12.25
C GLU A 266 5.39 -7.18 -13.66
N LYS A 267 4.95 -8.36 -14.12
CA LYS A 267 4.27 -8.51 -15.41
C LYS A 267 3.04 -7.58 -15.53
N HIS A 268 2.16 -7.58 -14.54
CA HIS A 268 0.93 -6.81 -14.56
C HIS A 268 1.20 -5.30 -14.46
N ARG A 269 2.16 -4.92 -13.61
CA ARG A 269 2.63 -3.54 -13.50
C ARG A 269 3.19 -3.02 -14.83
N LEU A 270 4.06 -3.79 -15.49
CA LEU A 270 4.66 -3.42 -16.78
C LEU A 270 3.61 -3.24 -17.89
N LEU A 271 2.63 -4.14 -17.99
CA LEU A 271 1.53 -4.01 -18.95
C LEU A 271 0.82 -2.65 -18.85
N TRP A 272 0.58 -2.17 -17.63
CA TRP A 272 -0.06 -0.89 -17.39
C TRP A 272 0.90 0.30 -17.56
N MET A 273 2.14 0.18 -17.09
CA MET A 273 3.17 1.23 -17.26
C MET A 273 3.41 1.54 -18.74
N GLU A 274 3.44 0.51 -19.59
CA GLU A 274 3.65 0.58 -21.04
C GLU A 274 2.38 0.91 -21.85
N ASN A 275 1.27 1.28 -21.20
CA ASN A 275 0.00 1.61 -21.85
C ASN A 275 -0.60 0.47 -22.70
N LYS A 276 -0.25 -0.80 -22.44
CA LYS A 276 -0.86 -1.97 -23.11
C LYS A 276 -2.28 -2.25 -22.58
N VAL A 277 -2.56 -1.85 -21.35
CA VAL A 277 -3.88 -1.89 -20.72
C VAL A 277 -4.25 -0.51 -20.18
N GLN A 278 -5.54 -0.18 -20.23
CA GLN A 278 -6.05 1.11 -19.76
C GLN A 278 -6.15 1.13 -18.24
N VAL A 279 -6.65 0.05 -17.64
CA VAL A 279 -7.03 0.02 -16.22
C VAL A 279 -6.15 -0.96 -15.45
N ILE A 280 -5.69 -0.53 -14.28
CA ILE A 280 -5.16 -1.43 -13.26
C ILE A 280 -6.05 -1.38 -12.01
N VAL A 281 -6.63 -2.53 -11.67
CA VAL A 281 -7.46 -2.70 -10.47
C VAL A 281 -6.58 -3.18 -9.32
N ALA A 282 -6.57 -2.45 -8.20
CA ALA A 282 -5.63 -2.78 -7.14
C ALA A 282 -6.13 -2.52 -5.72
N THR A 283 -5.48 -3.17 -4.76
CA THR A 283 -5.55 -2.75 -3.35
C THR A 283 -4.52 -1.65 -3.09
N ASN A 284 -4.50 -1.09 -1.88
CA ASN A 284 -3.48 -0.15 -1.40
C ASN A 284 -2.02 -0.62 -1.61
N ALA A 285 -1.79 -1.92 -1.78
CA ALA A 285 -0.49 -2.50 -2.12
C ALA A 285 0.07 -1.99 -3.45
N PHE A 286 -0.78 -1.53 -4.37
CA PHE A 286 -0.38 -0.87 -5.60
C PHE A 286 -0.31 0.63 -5.36
N GLY A 287 0.82 1.08 -4.83
CA GLY A 287 0.92 2.46 -4.41
C GLY A 287 2.35 2.99 -4.44
N MET A 288 3.03 2.86 -3.31
CA MET A 288 4.32 3.53 -3.12
C MET A 288 5.34 3.08 -4.19
N GLY A 289 5.98 4.05 -4.86
CA GLY A 289 6.97 3.82 -5.93
C GLY A 289 6.46 3.85 -7.37
N ILE A 290 5.14 3.85 -7.60
CA ILE A 290 4.61 4.01 -8.96
C ILE A 290 4.81 5.45 -9.44
N ASP A 291 5.55 5.61 -10.53
CA ASP A 291 5.75 6.90 -11.22
C ASP A 291 5.33 6.82 -12.69
N LYS A 292 4.02 6.85 -12.90
CA LYS A 292 3.41 6.98 -14.23
C LYS A 292 2.87 8.41 -14.41
N PRO A 293 3.37 9.20 -15.37
CA PRO A 293 3.05 10.63 -15.46
C PRO A 293 1.61 10.90 -15.96
N ASP A 294 1.07 10.03 -16.81
CA ASP A 294 -0.13 10.21 -17.64
C ASP A 294 -1.41 9.57 -17.07
N VAL A 295 -1.46 9.28 -15.76
CA VAL A 295 -2.66 8.71 -15.13
C VAL A 295 -3.78 9.75 -15.11
N LYS A 296 -4.91 9.44 -15.76
CA LYS A 296 -6.03 10.36 -15.96
C LYS A 296 -7.08 10.26 -14.87
N THR A 297 -7.40 9.05 -14.44
CA THR A 297 -8.40 8.82 -13.39
C THR A 297 -7.88 7.88 -12.32
N VAL A 298 -8.18 8.21 -11.07
CA VAL A 298 -8.06 7.32 -9.92
C VAL A 298 -9.44 7.17 -9.33
N ILE A 299 -9.96 5.95 -9.30
CA ILE A 299 -11.33 5.63 -8.89
C ILE A 299 -11.29 4.74 -7.65
N HIS A 300 -11.95 5.16 -6.58
CA HIS A 300 -12.13 4.38 -5.36
C HIS A 300 -13.53 3.77 -5.35
N LEU A 301 -13.62 2.44 -5.27
CA LEU A 301 -14.89 1.74 -5.08
C LEU A 301 -15.23 1.47 -3.61
N GLN A 302 -14.27 1.78 -2.74
CA GLN A 302 -14.40 1.73 -1.30
C GLN A 302 -13.80 2.99 -0.71
N ILE A 303 -14.39 3.45 0.39
CA ILE A 303 -13.90 4.52 1.24
C ILE A 303 -12.51 4.16 1.78
N PRO A 304 -11.47 4.97 1.49
CA PRO A 304 -10.17 4.88 2.15
C PRO A 304 -10.25 5.00 3.66
N GLU A 305 -9.26 4.48 4.37
CA GLU A 305 -9.24 4.49 5.85
C GLU A 305 -9.10 5.90 6.45
N ASN A 306 -8.47 6.83 5.73
CA ASN A 306 -8.22 8.20 6.16
C ASN A 306 -7.93 9.11 4.95
N LEU A 307 -7.88 10.42 5.19
CA LEU A 307 -7.65 11.42 4.16
C LEU A 307 -6.23 11.41 3.61
N GLU A 308 -5.22 11.01 4.39
CA GLU A 308 -3.84 10.88 3.91
C GLU A 308 -3.72 9.80 2.83
N ASN A 309 -4.28 8.62 3.08
CA ASN A 309 -4.33 7.53 2.12
C ASN A 309 -5.09 7.97 0.86
N TYR A 310 -6.27 8.57 1.01
CA TYR A 310 -7.04 9.10 -0.12
C TYR A 310 -6.21 10.10 -0.94
N TYR A 311 -5.57 11.08 -0.29
CA TYR A 311 -4.74 12.10 -0.93
C TYR A 311 -3.54 11.52 -1.67
N GLN A 312 -2.83 10.56 -1.06
CA GLN A 312 -1.69 9.91 -1.71
C GLN A 312 -2.10 9.10 -2.93
N GLU A 313 -3.22 8.37 -2.83
CA GLU A 313 -3.75 7.50 -3.88
C GLU A 313 -4.25 8.32 -5.08
N ILE A 314 -5.08 9.34 -4.86
CA ILE A 314 -5.54 10.24 -5.94
C ILE A 314 -4.40 11.11 -6.49
N GLY A 315 -3.39 11.43 -5.68
CA GLY A 315 -2.21 12.20 -6.10
C GLY A 315 -1.36 11.52 -7.18
N ARG A 316 -1.65 10.25 -7.50
CA ARG A 316 -1.09 9.50 -8.63
C ARG A 316 -1.59 10.00 -9.98
N ALA A 317 -2.79 10.58 -10.02
CA ALA A 317 -3.34 11.18 -11.23
C ALA A 317 -2.65 12.51 -11.57
N GLY A 318 -2.55 12.79 -12.87
CA GLY A 318 -2.15 14.09 -13.42
C GLY A 318 -0.75 14.54 -13.00
N ARG A 319 0.25 13.65 -12.99
CA ARG A 319 1.64 14.03 -12.68
C ARG A 319 2.31 14.80 -13.83
N ASN A 320 1.80 14.65 -15.04
CA ASN A 320 2.15 15.45 -16.21
C ASN A 320 1.58 16.88 -16.19
N GLY A 321 0.81 17.26 -15.16
CA GLY A 321 0.17 18.59 -15.05
C GLY A 321 -1.13 18.72 -15.84
N GLU A 322 -1.52 17.72 -16.62
CA GLU A 322 -2.80 17.74 -17.34
C GLU A 322 -3.97 17.52 -16.38
N LYS A 323 -5.17 17.98 -16.80
CA LYS A 323 -6.40 17.79 -16.03
C LYS A 323 -6.64 16.30 -15.73
N ALA A 324 -6.82 15.96 -14.47
CA ALA A 324 -7.06 14.59 -14.02
C ALA A 324 -8.14 14.54 -12.92
N PHE A 325 -8.63 13.34 -12.61
CA PHE A 325 -9.80 13.15 -11.75
C PHE A 325 -9.53 12.11 -10.65
N GLY A 326 -9.72 12.52 -9.39
CA GLY A 326 -9.85 11.62 -8.25
C GLY A 326 -11.34 11.43 -7.95
N ILE A 327 -11.81 10.18 -7.99
CA ILE A 327 -13.23 9.85 -7.93
C ILE A 327 -13.47 8.82 -6.83
N LEU A 328 -14.36 9.11 -5.89
CA LEU A 328 -14.88 8.13 -4.93
C LEU A 328 -16.32 7.80 -5.28
N LEU A 329 -16.59 6.53 -5.57
CA LEU A 329 -17.94 6.00 -5.78
C LEU A 329 -18.42 5.34 -4.49
N THR A 330 -19.50 5.84 -3.92
CA THR A 330 -20.03 5.38 -2.62
C THR A 330 -21.55 5.37 -2.62
N THR A 331 -22.13 4.69 -1.63
CA THR A 331 -23.54 4.82 -1.23
C THR A 331 -23.62 5.13 0.26
N GLN A 332 -24.81 5.47 0.76
CA GLN A 332 -25.02 5.57 2.21
C GLN A 332 -24.76 4.22 2.91
N TYR A 333 -25.07 3.10 2.26
CA TYR A 333 -24.76 1.77 2.78
C TYR A 333 -23.25 1.54 2.94
N ASP A 334 -22.44 1.98 1.98
CA ASP A 334 -20.98 1.85 2.08
C ASP A 334 -20.40 2.64 3.26
N ILE A 335 -20.96 3.83 3.53
CA ILE A 335 -20.55 4.68 4.66
C ILE A 335 -20.84 3.96 5.98
N GLU A 336 -22.06 3.44 6.15
CA GLU A 336 -22.46 2.72 7.36
C GLU A 336 -21.69 1.39 7.52
N LEU A 337 -21.43 0.70 6.41
CA LEU A 337 -20.59 -0.49 6.40
C LEU A 337 -19.15 -0.14 6.83
N ALA A 338 -18.58 0.96 6.31
CA ALA A 338 -17.24 1.41 6.70
C ALA A 338 -17.16 1.75 8.20
N LYS A 339 -18.15 2.47 8.75
CA LYS A 339 -18.26 2.78 10.18
C LYS A 339 -18.27 1.51 11.03
N ARG A 340 -19.14 0.56 10.70
CA ARG A 340 -19.25 -0.73 11.43
C ARG A 340 -17.95 -1.52 11.40
N LEU A 341 -17.33 -1.64 10.23
CA LEU A 341 -16.08 -2.39 10.07
C LEU A 341 -14.92 -1.73 10.80
N PHE A 342 -14.89 -0.39 10.85
CA PHE A 342 -13.89 0.34 11.63
C PHE A 342 -14.01 -0.01 13.12
N GLU A 343 -15.23 0.03 13.67
CA GLU A 343 -15.51 -0.33 15.06
C GLU A 343 -15.20 -1.81 15.38
N GLU A 344 -15.58 -2.74 14.49
CA GLU A 344 -15.31 -4.17 14.68
C GLU A 344 -13.81 -4.48 14.74
N ASN A 345 -13.00 -3.78 13.94
CA ASN A 345 -11.56 -4.03 13.84
C ASN A 345 -10.70 -3.26 14.85
N ILE A 346 -11.27 -2.32 15.60
CA ILE A 346 -10.54 -1.59 16.63
C ILE A 346 -10.18 -2.52 17.79
N VAL A 347 -8.89 -2.54 18.18
CA VAL A 347 -8.39 -3.42 19.23
C VAL A 347 -8.57 -2.72 20.58
N THR A 348 -9.45 -3.26 21.43
CA THR A 348 -9.64 -2.73 22.79
C THR A 348 -8.61 -3.32 23.75
N LYS A 349 -8.37 -2.64 24.87
CA LYS A 349 -7.49 -3.13 25.95
C LYS A 349 -7.88 -4.56 26.40
N ASN A 350 -9.17 -4.80 26.59
CA ASN A 350 -9.68 -6.11 27.02
C ASN A 350 -9.42 -7.19 25.96
N PHE A 351 -9.65 -6.87 24.68
CA PHE A 351 -9.38 -7.81 23.59
C PHE A 351 -7.87 -8.09 23.45
N LEU A 352 -7.02 -7.06 23.58
CA LEU A 352 -5.57 -7.22 23.54
C LEU A 352 -5.08 -8.13 24.69
N LYS A 353 -5.60 -7.93 25.91
CA LYS A 353 -5.31 -8.79 27.06
C LYS A 353 -5.73 -10.23 26.82
N ASP A 354 -6.92 -10.44 26.27
CA ASP A 354 -7.43 -11.78 25.94
C ASP A 354 -6.55 -12.47 24.88
N VAL A 355 -6.18 -11.77 23.81
CA VAL A 355 -5.26 -12.29 22.78
C VAL A 355 -3.90 -12.64 23.39
N TYR A 356 -3.32 -11.77 24.22
CA TYR A 356 -2.03 -12.03 24.87
C TYR A 356 -2.08 -13.24 25.81
N LYS A 357 -3.15 -13.36 26.62
CA LYS A 357 -3.35 -14.53 27.48
C LYS A 357 -3.52 -15.81 26.66
N LYS A 358 -4.32 -15.76 25.59
CA LYS A 358 -4.60 -16.91 24.72
C LYS A 358 -3.37 -17.35 23.94
N ILE A 359 -2.53 -16.43 23.46
CA ILE A 359 -1.31 -16.83 22.74
C ILE A 359 -0.27 -17.46 23.68
N ASN A 360 -0.13 -16.96 24.90
CA ASN A 360 0.70 -17.62 25.91
C ASN A 360 0.16 -19.02 26.26
N ASN A 361 -1.16 -19.16 26.42
CA ASN A 361 -1.79 -20.45 26.67
C ASN A 361 -1.64 -21.41 25.48
N TYR A 362 -1.71 -20.90 24.25
CA TYR A 362 -1.55 -21.68 23.02
C TYR A 362 -0.18 -22.37 22.97
N PHE A 363 0.85 -21.66 23.42
CA PHE A 363 2.22 -22.17 23.51
C PHE A 363 2.58 -22.75 24.89
N GLN A 364 1.61 -22.82 25.81
CA GLN A 364 1.78 -23.37 27.17
C GLN A 364 2.87 -22.67 28.00
N ILE A 365 3.06 -21.36 27.79
CA ILE A 365 4.05 -20.56 28.52
C ILE A 365 3.54 -20.26 29.94
N ALA A 366 4.29 -20.61 30.97
CA ALA A 366 3.95 -20.31 32.36
C ALA A 366 4.24 -18.85 32.74
N TYR A 367 3.66 -18.37 33.84
CA TYR A 367 3.98 -17.05 34.39
C TYR A 367 5.46 -16.96 34.77
N GLY A 368 6.12 -15.86 34.39
CA GLY A 368 7.55 -15.67 34.62
C GLY A 368 8.47 -16.37 33.60
N GLU A 369 7.92 -17.07 32.60
CA GLU A 369 8.67 -17.73 31.52
C GLU A 369 8.42 -17.05 30.16
N GLY A 370 9.01 -17.59 29.08
CA GLY A 370 8.75 -17.16 27.70
C GLY A 370 9.83 -16.28 27.08
N TYR A 371 10.69 -15.64 27.88
CA TYR A 371 11.75 -14.76 27.35
C TYR A 371 12.67 -15.49 26.34
N LEU A 372 12.81 -14.90 25.15
CA LEU A 372 13.54 -15.40 23.97
C LEU A 372 13.08 -16.76 23.43
N GLN A 373 11.97 -17.31 23.92
CA GLN A 373 11.40 -18.54 23.37
C GLN A 373 10.79 -18.26 22.00
N GLN A 374 11.02 -19.18 21.07
CA GLN A 374 10.58 -19.07 19.68
C GLN A 374 9.58 -20.18 19.36
N PHE A 375 8.48 -19.82 18.72
CA PHE A 375 7.44 -20.75 18.32
C PHE A 375 7.05 -20.55 16.87
N ASN A 376 6.73 -21.67 16.22
CA ASN A 376 6.08 -21.64 14.92
C ASN A 376 4.62 -21.20 15.09
N PHE A 377 4.15 -20.28 14.25
CA PHE A 377 2.83 -19.67 14.40
C PHE A 377 2.07 -19.58 13.08
N THR A 378 0.79 -19.97 13.15
CA THR A 378 -0.19 -19.78 12.08
C THR A 378 -1.40 -19.05 12.65
N ILE A 379 -1.64 -17.82 12.19
CA ILE A 379 -2.72 -16.97 12.71
C ILE A 379 -4.10 -17.63 12.57
N GLN A 380 -4.34 -18.33 11.46
CA GLN A 380 -5.60 -18.99 11.15
C GLN A 380 -5.88 -20.13 12.14
N LYS A 381 -4.86 -20.96 12.44
CA LYS A 381 -4.98 -22.05 13.42
C LYS A 381 -5.25 -21.48 14.82
N PHE A 382 -4.44 -20.52 15.27
CA PHE A 382 -4.63 -19.85 16.56
C PHE A 382 -6.03 -19.26 16.72
N CYS A 383 -6.49 -18.47 15.73
CA CYS A 383 -7.80 -17.86 15.77
C CYS A 383 -8.93 -18.90 15.76
N SER A 384 -8.79 -20.00 15.00
CA SER A 384 -9.77 -21.09 14.99
C SER A 384 -9.86 -21.81 16.34
N SER A 385 -8.73 -22.03 17.02
CA SER A 385 -8.68 -22.71 18.33
C SER A 385 -9.41 -21.93 19.43
N TYR A 386 -9.42 -20.60 19.35
CA TYR A 386 -10.03 -19.73 20.36
C TYR A 386 -11.26 -18.96 19.89
N ASN A 387 -11.78 -19.26 18.70
CA ASN A 387 -12.89 -18.57 18.05
C ASN A 387 -12.70 -17.03 18.03
N LEU A 388 -11.50 -16.59 17.61
CA LEU A 388 -11.13 -15.18 17.56
C LEU A 388 -11.27 -14.61 16.13
N PRO A 389 -11.68 -13.34 15.97
CA PRO A 389 -11.70 -12.69 14.66
C PRO A 389 -10.28 -12.49 14.10
N VAL A 390 -9.97 -13.13 12.98
CA VAL A 390 -8.61 -13.19 12.40
C VAL A 390 -7.98 -11.82 12.21
N LEU A 391 -8.68 -10.86 11.57
CA LEU A 391 -8.14 -9.54 11.28
C LEU A 391 -7.88 -8.72 12.56
N LYS A 392 -8.80 -8.77 13.52
CA LYS A 392 -8.68 -8.08 14.80
C LYS A 392 -7.55 -8.68 15.64
N SER A 393 -7.40 -10.01 15.65
CA SER A 393 -6.30 -10.71 16.30
C SER A 393 -4.95 -10.39 15.66
N LEU A 394 -4.87 -10.34 14.34
CA LEU A 394 -3.66 -9.93 13.63
C LEU A 394 -3.27 -8.49 14.02
N ASN A 395 -4.21 -7.55 14.03
CA ASN A 395 -3.97 -6.18 14.47
C ASN A 395 -3.47 -6.11 15.93
N ALA A 396 -4.00 -6.96 16.81
CA ALA A 396 -3.57 -7.07 18.20
C ALA A 396 -2.13 -7.59 18.32
N LEU A 397 -1.78 -8.66 17.59
CA LEU A 397 -0.41 -9.19 17.58
C LEU A 397 0.59 -8.21 16.95
N GLN A 398 0.22 -7.53 15.87
CA GLN A 398 1.04 -6.44 15.29
C GLN A 398 1.21 -5.26 16.24
N PHE A 399 0.23 -5.00 17.11
CA PHE A 399 0.40 -4.01 18.16
C PHE A 399 1.44 -4.46 19.19
N LEU A 400 1.34 -5.70 19.69
CA LEU A 400 2.33 -6.28 20.62
C LEU A 400 3.74 -6.31 20.02
N ASP A 401 3.84 -6.63 18.72
CA ASP A 401 5.08 -6.61 17.93
C ASP A 401 5.73 -5.22 17.93
N ARG A 402 4.96 -4.18 17.59
CA ARG A 402 5.43 -2.79 17.64
C ARG A 402 5.81 -2.30 19.03
N GLN A 403 5.20 -2.84 20.08
CA GLN A 403 5.56 -2.53 21.47
C GLN A 403 6.75 -3.37 21.97
N GLY A 404 7.30 -4.27 21.14
CA GLY A 404 8.44 -5.10 21.48
C GLY A 404 8.14 -6.19 22.50
N ILE A 405 6.87 -6.57 22.72
CA ILE A 405 6.48 -7.64 23.66
C ILE A 405 6.71 -9.02 23.04
N LEU A 406 6.40 -9.12 21.76
CA LEU A 406 6.72 -10.27 20.92
C LEU A 406 7.34 -9.77 19.61
N THR A 407 7.90 -10.66 18.81
CA THR A 407 8.35 -10.37 17.46
C THR A 407 7.74 -11.36 16.50
N MET A 408 7.10 -10.88 15.44
CA MET A 408 6.56 -11.72 14.37
C MET A 408 7.52 -11.75 13.18
N GLU A 409 8.14 -12.90 12.94
CA GLU A 409 8.99 -13.11 11.78
C GLU A 409 8.22 -13.83 10.69
N ASN A 410 8.10 -13.23 9.51
CA ASN A 410 7.59 -13.96 8.34
C ASN A 410 8.69 -14.91 7.87
N VAL A 411 8.52 -16.20 8.09
CA VAL A 411 9.44 -17.20 7.55
C VAL A 411 9.11 -17.36 6.08
N SER A 412 9.85 -16.68 5.21
CA SER A 412 9.78 -16.94 3.78
C SER A 412 10.47 -18.26 3.47
N SER A 413 9.79 -19.37 3.77
CA SER A 413 9.96 -20.61 3.05
C SER A 413 8.95 -21.63 3.56
N GLU A 414 7.93 -21.91 2.75
CA GLU A 414 7.29 -23.22 2.75
C GLU A 414 8.38 -24.25 2.42
N LYS A 415 9.01 -24.85 3.44
CA LYS A 415 9.88 -26.01 3.23
C LYS A 415 9.11 -27.22 3.68
N VAL A 416 8.29 -27.74 2.77
CA VAL A 416 7.94 -29.15 2.84
C VAL A 416 9.18 -29.91 2.39
N LYS A 417 9.79 -30.68 3.27
CA LYS A 417 10.85 -31.60 2.87
C LYS A 417 10.32 -33.02 2.89
N VAL A 418 10.73 -33.80 1.89
CA VAL A 418 10.37 -35.20 1.74
C VAL A 418 11.62 -36.00 1.41
N GLN A 419 11.74 -37.16 2.04
CA GLN A 419 12.66 -38.22 1.62
C GLN A 419 11.89 -39.53 1.51
N PHE A 420 12.09 -40.30 0.44
CA PHE A 420 11.61 -41.68 0.41
C PHE A 420 12.55 -42.56 1.22
N ILE A 421 11.99 -43.28 2.19
CA ILE A 421 12.77 -44.18 3.08
C ILE A 421 12.70 -45.65 2.63
N ILE A 422 11.92 -45.94 1.58
CA ILE A 422 11.84 -47.26 0.96
C ILE A 422 12.48 -47.27 -0.45
N PRO A 423 12.92 -48.44 -0.95
CA PRO A 423 13.53 -48.54 -2.28
C PRO A 423 12.59 -48.10 -3.41
N SER A 424 13.14 -47.51 -4.47
CA SER A 424 12.38 -46.99 -5.62
C SER A 424 11.46 -48.01 -6.28
N LYS A 425 11.84 -49.29 -6.32
CA LYS A 425 11.01 -50.39 -6.83
C LYS A 425 9.72 -50.56 -6.03
N GLU A 426 9.78 -50.42 -4.71
CA GLU A 426 8.62 -50.52 -3.82
C GLU A 426 7.70 -49.30 -3.95
N VAL A 427 8.26 -48.10 -4.17
CA VAL A 427 7.47 -46.90 -4.47
C VAL A 427 6.70 -47.07 -5.78
N ILE A 428 7.35 -47.57 -6.84
CA ILE A 428 6.70 -47.84 -8.13
C ILE A 428 5.58 -48.90 -7.96
N ARG A 429 5.83 -49.95 -7.18
CA ARG A 429 4.82 -50.96 -6.83
C ARG A 429 3.65 -50.32 -6.09
N TYR A 430 3.90 -49.46 -5.11
CA TYR A 430 2.86 -48.74 -4.37
C TYR A 430 2.00 -47.87 -5.28
N ILE A 431 2.63 -47.13 -6.21
CA ILE A 431 1.94 -46.32 -7.23
C ILE A 431 1.01 -47.20 -8.08
N SER A 432 1.50 -48.35 -8.55
CA SER A 432 0.70 -49.27 -9.38
C SER A 432 -0.51 -49.87 -8.67
N LEU A 433 -0.44 -50.00 -7.34
CA LEU A 433 -1.52 -50.52 -6.50
C LEU A 433 -2.50 -49.42 -6.04
N ASN A 434 -2.11 -48.14 -6.13
CA ASN A 434 -2.87 -47.00 -5.63
C ASN A 434 -2.95 -45.90 -6.71
N THR A 435 -3.80 -46.10 -7.71
CA THR A 435 -4.00 -45.18 -8.85
C THR A 435 -4.36 -43.75 -8.44
N ASN A 436 -4.96 -43.56 -7.26
CA ASN A 436 -5.32 -42.23 -6.76
C ASN A 436 -4.11 -41.34 -6.41
N VAL A 437 -2.96 -41.93 -6.08
CA VAL A 437 -1.74 -41.17 -5.70
C VAL A 437 -0.74 -41.03 -6.85
N GLU A 438 -0.95 -41.77 -7.94
CA GLU A 438 -0.06 -41.84 -9.10
C GLU A 438 0.26 -40.46 -9.72
N PRO A 439 -0.71 -39.55 -9.94
CA PRO A 439 -0.42 -38.25 -10.56
C PRO A 439 0.52 -37.39 -9.71
N ILE A 440 0.42 -37.51 -8.38
CA ILE A 440 1.20 -36.73 -7.42
C ILE A 440 2.61 -37.32 -7.30
N LEU A 441 2.70 -38.63 -7.04
CA LEU A 441 3.98 -39.30 -6.83
C LEU A 441 4.85 -39.33 -8.09
N THR A 442 4.25 -39.52 -9.26
CA THR A 442 5.01 -39.50 -10.52
C THR A 442 5.61 -38.12 -10.79
N VAL A 443 4.89 -37.04 -10.47
CA VAL A 443 5.41 -35.67 -10.60
C VAL A 443 6.54 -35.41 -9.62
N ILE A 444 6.41 -35.87 -8.37
CA ILE A 444 7.46 -35.77 -7.36
C ILE A 444 8.73 -36.49 -7.83
N LEU A 445 8.62 -37.77 -8.20
CA LEU A 445 9.75 -38.59 -8.64
C LEU A 445 10.45 -38.04 -9.90
N ARG A 446 9.69 -37.41 -10.82
CA ARG A 446 10.25 -36.79 -12.03
C ARG A 446 10.88 -35.42 -11.80
N THR A 447 10.46 -34.70 -10.76
CA THR A 447 10.88 -33.31 -10.53
C THR A 447 12.05 -33.23 -9.56
N TYR A 448 12.13 -34.11 -8.58
CA TYR A 448 13.12 -34.07 -7.51
C TYR A 448 14.06 -35.28 -7.59
N SER A 449 15.07 -35.19 -8.45
CA SER A 449 16.14 -36.19 -8.55
C SER A 449 16.98 -36.20 -7.26
N GLY A 450 17.14 -37.36 -6.63
CA GLY A 450 17.86 -37.51 -5.34
C GLY A 450 16.97 -37.57 -4.10
N ILE A 451 15.64 -37.58 -4.26
CA ILE A 451 14.66 -37.68 -3.15
C ILE A 451 14.71 -39.01 -2.36
N PHE A 452 15.47 -40.01 -2.84
CA PHE A 452 15.73 -41.25 -2.10
C PHE A 452 17.00 -41.15 -1.24
N ASP A 453 17.97 -40.34 -1.65
CA ASP A 453 19.29 -40.29 -1.04
C ASP A 453 19.35 -39.29 0.14
N GLN A 454 18.55 -38.22 0.06
CA GLN A 454 18.50 -37.16 1.07
C GLN A 454 17.15 -36.47 1.10
N GLU A 455 16.85 -35.78 2.22
CA GLU A 455 15.70 -34.89 2.34
C GLU A 455 15.72 -33.80 1.27
N MET A 456 14.68 -33.78 0.42
CA MET A 456 14.53 -32.78 -0.62
C MET A 456 13.41 -31.80 -0.29
N PRO A 457 13.66 -30.47 -0.37
CA PRO A 457 12.59 -29.49 -0.31
C PRO A 457 11.74 -29.59 -1.58
N ILE A 458 10.43 -29.75 -1.41
CA ILE A 458 9.46 -29.85 -2.49
C ILE A 458 8.53 -28.63 -2.52
N ASN A 459 8.26 -28.12 -3.72
CA ASN A 459 7.32 -27.05 -3.98
C ASN A 459 5.92 -27.63 -4.28
N LEU A 460 4.97 -27.41 -3.37
CA LEU A 460 3.61 -27.95 -3.47
C LEU A 460 2.80 -27.33 -4.63
N GLU A 461 2.98 -26.04 -4.92
CA GLU A 461 2.29 -25.35 -6.03
C GLU A 461 2.70 -25.93 -7.39
N LEU A 462 4.00 -26.20 -7.57
CA LEU A 462 4.55 -26.80 -8.79
C LEU A 462 4.01 -28.22 -8.98
N ILE A 463 3.93 -28.99 -7.90
CA ILE A 463 3.35 -30.35 -7.93
C ILE A 463 1.87 -30.23 -8.31
N ALA A 464 1.08 -29.44 -7.58
CA ALA A 464 -0.35 -29.22 -7.83
C ALA A 464 -0.66 -28.87 -9.29
N LYS A 465 0.11 -27.93 -9.85
CA LYS A 465 -0.04 -27.51 -11.25
C LYS A 465 0.25 -28.64 -12.25
N LYS A 466 1.30 -29.44 -12.00
CA LYS A 466 1.71 -30.53 -12.90
C LYS A 466 0.86 -31.79 -12.75
N SER A 467 0.41 -32.12 -11.54
CA SER A 467 -0.46 -33.26 -11.24
C SER A 467 -1.94 -32.97 -11.50
N LYS A 468 -2.32 -31.69 -11.70
CA LYS A 468 -3.70 -31.21 -11.80
C LYS A 468 -4.53 -31.56 -10.56
N THR A 469 -3.92 -31.46 -9.38
CA THR A 469 -4.55 -31.72 -8.07
C THR A 469 -4.49 -30.48 -7.18
N SER A 470 -5.22 -30.48 -6.05
CA SER A 470 -5.12 -29.40 -5.07
C SER A 470 -3.95 -29.60 -4.10
N ILE A 471 -3.49 -28.51 -3.46
CA ILE A 471 -2.47 -28.57 -2.41
C ILE A 471 -2.95 -29.40 -1.23
N GLU A 472 -4.22 -29.27 -0.83
CA GLU A 472 -4.83 -30.06 0.25
C GLU A 472 -4.76 -31.57 -0.02
N GLN A 473 -5.01 -32.00 -1.26
CA GLN A 473 -4.89 -33.39 -1.67
C GLN A 473 -3.44 -33.89 -1.59
N ILE A 474 -2.48 -33.06 -2.00
CA ILE A 474 -1.05 -33.41 -1.94
C ILE A 474 -0.59 -33.57 -0.50
N VAL A 475 -0.94 -32.63 0.39
CA VAL A 475 -0.60 -32.71 1.81
C VAL A 475 -1.19 -33.96 2.44
N LYS A 476 -2.46 -34.30 2.13
CA LYS A 476 -3.10 -35.51 2.62
C LYS A 476 -2.36 -36.78 2.17
N VAL A 477 -2.00 -36.86 0.90
CA VAL A 477 -1.24 -38.02 0.37
C VAL A 477 0.13 -38.13 1.02
N LEU A 478 0.86 -37.02 1.21
CA LEU A 478 2.15 -37.04 1.89
C LEU A 478 2.01 -37.49 3.35
N GLN A 479 0.98 -37.04 4.07
CA GLN A 479 0.71 -37.49 5.44
C GLN A 479 0.40 -38.99 5.48
N GLU A 480 -0.45 -39.51 4.59
CA GLU A 480 -0.76 -40.95 4.51
C GLU A 480 0.49 -41.79 4.21
N LEU A 481 1.40 -41.30 3.38
CA LEU A 481 2.66 -41.99 3.08
C LEU A 481 3.64 -41.95 4.26
N HIS A 482 3.63 -40.87 5.02
CA HIS A 482 4.44 -40.75 6.23
C HIS A 482 3.95 -41.69 7.33
N GLU A 483 2.64 -41.77 7.55
CA GLU A 483 2.01 -42.71 8.48
C GLU A 483 2.31 -44.18 8.14
N LYS A 484 2.47 -44.49 6.85
CA LYS A 484 2.83 -45.82 6.35
C LYS A 484 4.34 -46.07 6.30
N GLU A 485 5.15 -45.15 6.82
CA GLU A 485 6.62 -45.23 6.83
C GLU A 485 7.21 -45.41 5.40
N ILE A 486 6.57 -44.80 4.40
CA ILE A 486 7.06 -44.80 3.01
C ILE A 486 7.98 -43.60 2.77
N ILE A 487 7.70 -42.49 3.44
CA ILE A 487 8.49 -41.26 3.39
C ILE A 487 8.79 -40.73 4.79
N ASP A 488 9.93 -40.06 4.92
CA ASP A 488 10.13 -39.07 5.96
C ASP A 488 9.62 -37.71 5.48
N LEU A 489 8.87 -37.01 6.32
CA LEU A 489 8.11 -35.83 5.96
C LEU A 489 8.25 -34.74 7.02
N GLN A 490 8.88 -33.62 6.64
CA GLN A 490 8.90 -32.41 7.45
C GLN A 490 7.96 -31.37 6.83
N LEU A 491 6.77 -31.24 7.41
CA LEU A 491 5.79 -30.21 7.04
C LEU A 491 5.98 -28.96 7.92
N LEU A 492 6.81 -28.03 7.47
CA LEU A 492 6.84 -26.67 8.02
C LEU A 492 5.87 -25.79 7.22
N LEU A 493 4.57 -25.99 7.46
CA LEU A 493 3.50 -25.12 6.97
C LEU A 493 3.30 -23.95 7.95
N ASN A 494 4.32 -23.08 8.05
CA ASN A 494 4.28 -21.94 8.96
C ASN A 494 4.42 -20.65 8.17
N ASP A 495 3.38 -19.82 8.25
CA ASP A 495 3.38 -18.48 7.67
C ASP A 495 4.31 -17.53 8.45
N SER A 496 4.57 -17.84 9.73
CA SER A 496 5.33 -16.97 10.63
C SER A 496 5.94 -17.71 11.83
N LYS A 497 6.95 -17.10 12.46
CA LYS A 497 7.45 -17.42 13.79
C LYS A 497 7.11 -16.29 14.75
N ILE A 498 6.89 -16.63 16.02
CA ILE A 498 6.75 -15.68 17.11
C ILE A 498 7.87 -15.90 18.11
N VAL A 499 8.58 -14.81 18.43
CA VAL A 499 9.57 -14.75 19.51
C VAL A 499 8.98 -13.93 20.64
N PHE A 500 9.05 -14.40 21.88
CA PHE A 500 8.62 -13.62 23.04
C PHE A 500 9.81 -12.83 23.59
N ASN A 501 9.66 -11.52 23.73
CA ASN A 501 10.75 -10.62 24.10
C ASN A 501 10.76 -10.23 25.57
N GLU A 502 9.78 -10.70 26.33
CA GLU A 502 9.70 -10.54 27.78
C GLU A 502 9.07 -11.77 28.42
N VAL A 503 9.16 -11.85 29.74
CA VAL A 503 8.50 -12.91 30.51
C VAL A 503 6.99 -12.69 30.55
N ARG A 504 6.23 -13.78 30.66
CA ARG A 504 4.77 -13.73 30.73
C ARG A 504 4.31 -13.09 32.04
N GLU A 505 3.75 -11.89 31.95
CA GLU A 505 3.02 -11.21 33.02
C GLU A 505 1.76 -10.52 32.48
N ASP A 506 0.69 -11.29 32.25
CA ASP A 506 -0.54 -10.89 31.53
C ASP A 506 -1.03 -9.45 31.84
N ASP A 507 -1.23 -9.11 33.12
CA ASP A 507 -1.74 -7.79 33.53
C ASP A 507 -0.68 -6.69 33.47
N LEU A 508 0.54 -6.95 33.95
CA LEU A 508 1.60 -5.95 34.01
C LEU A 508 2.04 -5.54 32.59
N THR A 509 2.27 -6.52 31.73
CA THR A 509 2.60 -6.32 30.30
C THR A 509 1.58 -5.41 29.62
N ILE A 510 0.29 -5.75 29.71
CA ILE A 510 -0.76 -5.06 28.95
C ILE A 510 -1.09 -3.69 29.54
N ASN A 511 -1.11 -3.55 30.86
CA ASN A 511 -1.38 -2.25 31.51
C ASN A 511 -0.28 -1.22 31.19
N ARG A 512 0.98 -1.65 31.08
CA ARG A 512 2.11 -0.77 30.69
C ARG A 512 1.90 -0.14 29.32
N ILE A 513 1.33 -0.89 28.37
CA ILE A 513 1.18 -0.46 26.97
C ILE A 513 -0.22 0.04 26.60
N SER A 514 -1.22 -0.10 27.48
CA SER A 514 -2.61 0.19 27.14
C SER A 514 -2.84 1.66 26.77
N LYS A 515 -2.10 2.58 27.39
CA LYS A 515 -2.16 4.01 27.07
C LYS A 515 -1.74 4.29 25.61
N TYR A 516 -0.73 3.58 25.10
CA TYR A 516 -0.32 3.71 23.70
C TYR A 516 -1.38 3.16 22.74
N LEU A 517 -2.03 2.05 23.12
CA LEU A 517 -3.15 1.48 22.34
C LEU A 517 -4.32 2.47 22.27
N GLU A 518 -4.70 3.05 23.40
CA GLU A 518 -5.81 4.02 23.49
C GLU A 518 -5.53 5.28 22.68
N ASN A 519 -4.31 5.84 22.78
CA ASN A 519 -3.90 6.99 21.97
C ASN A 519 -3.89 6.65 20.46
N GLN A 520 -3.38 5.47 20.08
CA GLN A 520 -3.40 5.02 18.69
C GLN A 520 -4.83 4.87 18.16
N ASN A 521 -5.72 4.27 18.96
CA ASN A 521 -7.12 4.09 18.61
C ASN A 521 -7.84 5.44 18.44
N LYS A 522 -7.63 6.38 19.36
CA LYS A 522 -8.17 7.73 19.25
C LYS A 522 -7.73 8.41 17.95
N THR A 523 -6.43 8.37 17.64
CA THR A 523 -5.88 8.93 16.39
C THR A 523 -6.53 8.31 15.15
N LYS A 524 -6.70 6.98 15.13
CA LYS A 524 -7.36 6.28 14.03
C LYS A 524 -8.82 6.72 13.89
N GLN A 525 -9.52 6.88 15.01
CA GLN A 525 -10.92 7.29 15.04
C GLN A 525 -11.10 8.72 14.55
N ASP A 526 -10.25 9.64 15.00
CA ASP A 526 -10.28 11.05 14.56
C ASP A 526 -10.07 11.13 13.04
N ARG A 527 -9.06 10.43 12.51
CA ARG A 527 -8.80 10.35 11.07
C ARG A 527 -9.93 9.76 10.25
N PHE A 528 -10.52 8.67 10.73
CA PHE A 528 -11.64 8.04 10.06
C PHE A 528 -12.86 8.97 10.05
N THR A 529 -13.11 9.67 11.16
CA THR A 529 -14.19 10.67 11.27
C THR A 529 -14.00 11.82 10.27
N GLU A 530 -12.78 12.33 10.13
CA GLU A 530 -12.45 13.35 9.11
C GLU A 530 -12.68 12.86 7.68
N MET A 531 -12.37 11.59 7.38
CA MET A 531 -12.65 10.99 6.08
C MET A 531 -14.16 10.90 5.81
N ILE A 532 -14.95 10.47 6.79
CA ILE A 532 -16.42 10.43 6.66
C ILE A 532 -17.00 11.83 6.49
N SER A 533 -16.56 12.79 7.31
CA SER A 533 -16.94 14.21 7.20
C SER A 533 -16.61 14.78 5.81
N PHE A 534 -15.43 14.46 5.27
CA PHE A 534 -15.04 14.85 3.91
C PHE A 534 -15.97 14.27 2.84
N ILE A 535 -16.48 13.05 3.01
CA ILE A 535 -17.43 12.42 2.08
C ILE A 535 -18.80 13.09 2.18
N GLU A 536 -19.37 13.13 3.39
CA GLU A 536 -20.73 13.57 3.69
C GLU A 536 -20.92 15.08 3.48
N ASN A 537 -19.87 15.91 3.60
CA ASN A 537 -19.99 17.35 3.42
C ASN A 537 -20.29 17.75 1.97
N GLN A 538 -21.53 18.10 1.67
CA GLN A 538 -21.95 18.54 0.33
C GLN A 538 -22.01 20.07 0.15
N SER A 539 -21.69 20.86 1.19
CA SER A 539 -21.83 22.32 1.18
C SER A 539 -20.52 23.06 0.88
N THR A 540 -19.39 22.47 1.26
CA THR A 540 -18.07 23.07 1.16
C THR A 540 -17.29 22.47 -0.02
N CYS A 541 -16.48 23.29 -0.67
CA CYS A 541 -15.57 22.84 -1.73
C CYS A 541 -14.67 21.70 -1.22
N LYS A 542 -14.60 20.58 -1.95
CA LYS A 542 -13.76 19.44 -1.56
C LYS A 542 -12.26 19.79 -1.49
N ASN A 543 -11.78 20.68 -2.36
CA ASN A 543 -10.39 21.16 -2.31
C ASN A 543 -10.11 21.90 -0.98
N LYS A 544 -11.02 22.80 -0.57
CA LYS A 544 -10.91 23.52 0.71
C LYS A 544 -10.86 22.58 1.91
N LEU A 545 -11.75 21.59 1.95
CA LEU A 545 -11.79 20.63 3.05
C LEU A 545 -10.47 19.86 3.15
N LEU A 546 -9.94 19.41 2.01
CA LEU A 546 -8.69 18.65 1.95
C LEU A 546 -7.49 19.50 2.37
N LEU A 547 -7.38 20.73 1.88
CA LEU A 547 -6.30 21.64 2.25
C LEU A 547 -6.35 22.01 3.74
N ARG A 548 -7.56 22.30 4.27
CA ARG A 548 -7.74 22.60 5.69
C ARG A 548 -7.28 21.46 6.57
N TYR A 549 -7.57 20.22 6.19
CA TYR A 549 -7.11 19.02 6.90
C TYR A 549 -5.57 18.97 7.03
N PHE A 550 -4.84 19.40 5.99
CA PHE A 550 -3.38 19.48 6.01
C PHE A 550 -2.82 20.79 6.57
N GLY A 551 -3.67 21.68 7.09
CA GLY A 551 -3.26 22.95 7.70
C GLY A 551 -3.12 24.11 6.71
N GLU A 552 -3.71 24.02 5.52
CA GLU A 552 -3.73 25.09 4.51
C GLU A 552 -5.13 25.71 4.40
N GLU A 553 -5.21 27.04 4.39
CA GLU A 553 -6.47 27.77 4.18
C GLU A 553 -6.46 28.49 2.83
N ILE A 554 -7.53 28.27 2.05
CA ILE A 554 -7.78 29.01 0.82
C ILE A 554 -9.16 29.66 0.87
N THR A 555 -9.27 30.86 0.31
CA THR A 555 -10.51 31.66 0.28
C THR A 555 -11.46 31.24 -0.83
N ASP A 556 -10.94 30.77 -1.96
CA ASP A 556 -11.71 30.57 -3.19
C ASP A 556 -12.13 29.13 -3.42
N ASP A 557 -13.38 28.93 -3.86
CA ASP A 557 -13.89 27.61 -4.25
C ASP A 557 -13.24 27.17 -5.57
N CYS A 558 -12.73 25.94 -5.65
CA CYS A 558 -11.97 25.46 -6.82
C CYS A 558 -12.75 25.39 -8.15
N GLY A 559 -14.07 25.57 -8.14
CA GLY A 559 -14.92 25.59 -9.33
C GLY A 559 -15.05 24.28 -10.13
N LYS A 560 -14.32 23.22 -9.75
CA LYS A 560 -14.18 21.95 -10.50
C LYS A 560 -14.59 20.68 -9.74
N CYS A 561 -14.54 20.69 -8.40
CA CYS A 561 -14.92 19.53 -7.58
C CYS A 561 -16.43 19.23 -7.61
N SER A 562 -16.85 18.04 -7.17
CA SER A 562 -18.27 17.64 -7.19
C SER A 562 -19.20 18.66 -6.52
N THR A 563 -18.82 19.22 -5.36
CA THR A 563 -19.62 20.25 -4.67
C THR A 563 -19.74 21.54 -5.50
N CYS A 564 -18.63 22.05 -6.05
CA CYS A 564 -18.64 23.29 -6.83
C CYS A 564 -19.43 23.13 -8.13
N LEU A 565 -19.37 21.95 -8.76
CA LEU A 565 -20.15 21.65 -9.96
C LEU A 565 -21.65 21.56 -9.66
N LYS A 566 -22.06 20.96 -8.53
CA LYS A 566 -23.47 20.96 -8.11
C LYS A 566 -24.00 22.37 -7.84
N LYS A 567 -23.19 23.27 -7.26
CA LYS A 567 -23.57 24.67 -7.00
C LYS A 567 -23.76 25.50 -8.27
N LYS A 568 -23.09 25.14 -9.38
CA LYS A 568 -23.20 25.81 -10.69
C LYS A 568 -24.53 25.56 -11.41
N LYS A 569 -25.54 24.98 -10.74
CA LYS A 569 -26.82 24.49 -11.30
C LYS A 569 -27.19 25.17 -12.61
N THR A 570 -27.07 24.38 -13.67
CA THR A 570 -27.64 24.56 -14.99
C THR A 570 -29.11 24.94 -14.85
N ASP A 571 -29.56 25.93 -15.60
CA ASP A 571 -30.96 26.39 -15.57
C ASP A 571 -31.86 25.20 -15.95
N VAL A 572 -32.83 24.83 -15.10
CA VAL A 572 -33.71 23.64 -15.30
C VAL A 572 -34.39 23.70 -16.68
N LYS A 573 -34.56 24.90 -17.22
CA LYS A 573 -35.08 25.15 -18.58
C LYS A 573 -34.22 24.50 -19.67
N ASP A 574 -32.89 24.48 -19.53
CA ASP A 574 -31.99 23.91 -20.52
C ASP A 574 -32.14 22.38 -20.57
N VAL A 575 -32.16 21.73 -19.40
CA VAL A 575 -32.34 20.26 -19.28
C VAL A 575 -33.65 19.80 -19.90
N VAL A 576 -34.75 20.52 -19.63
CA VAL A 576 -36.07 20.22 -20.20
C VAL A 576 -36.05 20.34 -21.73
N SER A 577 -35.37 21.37 -22.26
CA SER A 577 -35.28 21.59 -23.71
C SER A 577 -34.50 20.50 -24.44
N GLU A 578 -33.41 20.00 -23.84
CA GLU A 578 -32.60 18.93 -24.41
C GLU A 578 -33.26 17.56 -24.33
N ILE A 579 -33.98 17.28 -23.24
CA ILE A 579 -34.80 16.05 -23.12
C ILE A 579 -35.86 16.04 -24.22
N LEU A 580 -36.58 17.15 -24.43
CA LEU A 580 -37.57 17.23 -25.51
C LEU A 580 -36.93 17.10 -26.89
N ALA A 581 -35.73 17.65 -27.11
CA ALA A 581 -35.01 17.50 -28.38
C ALA A 581 -34.62 16.03 -28.66
N SER A 582 -34.24 15.28 -27.62
CA SER A 582 -33.89 13.85 -27.75
C SER A 582 -35.12 12.97 -27.94
N LEU A 583 -36.19 13.22 -27.18
CA LEU A 583 -37.45 12.47 -27.28
C LEU A 583 -38.20 12.71 -28.61
N LYS A 584 -37.92 13.83 -29.32
CA LYS A 584 -38.39 14.03 -30.71
C LYS A 584 -37.77 13.06 -31.71
N LYS A 585 -36.56 12.55 -31.44
CA LYS A 585 -35.85 11.63 -32.37
C LYS A 585 -36.31 10.19 -32.17
N SER A 586 -36.43 9.75 -30.92
CA SER A 586 -36.86 8.41 -30.56
C SER A 586 -37.34 8.36 -29.11
N PRO A 587 -38.24 7.44 -28.75
CA PRO A 587 -38.55 7.15 -27.35
C PRO A 587 -37.30 6.65 -26.62
N LEU A 588 -37.00 7.23 -25.46
CA LEU A 588 -35.82 6.89 -24.66
C LEU A 588 -36.23 6.65 -23.20
N ASN A 589 -35.56 5.72 -22.53
CA ASN A 589 -35.70 5.56 -21.08
C ASN A 589 -34.79 6.54 -20.31
N SER A 590 -34.95 6.63 -18.98
CA SER A 590 -34.18 7.56 -18.15
C SER A 590 -32.67 7.33 -18.23
N ARG A 591 -32.22 6.09 -18.40
CA ARG A 591 -30.78 5.74 -18.51
C ARG A 591 -30.20 6.15 -19.85
N GLU A 592 -30.97 6.02 -20.93
CA GLU A 592 -30.59 6.45 -22.27
C GLU A 592 -30.53 7.98 -22.39
N LEU A 593 -31.42 8.69 -21.69
CA LEU A 593 -31.36 10.15 -21.57
C LEU A 593 -30.13 10.59 -20.77
N GLU A 594 -29.78 9.88 -19.69
CA GLU A 594 -28.57 10.17 -18.91
C GLU A 594 -27.28 9.97 -19.72
N SER A 595 -27.20 8.88 -20.47
CA SER A 595 -26.02 8.58 -21.28
C SER A 595 -25.83 9.54 -22.46
N SER A 596 -26.94 10.01 -23.06
CA SER A 596 -26.91 10.87 -24.24
C SER A 596 -26.73 12.36 -23.92
N LEU A 597 -27.34 12.85 -22.84
CA LEU A 597 -27.37 14.27 -22.51
C LEU A 597 -26.28 14.69 -21.51
N GLY A 598 -25.71 13.74 -20.76
CA GLY A 598 -24.62 14.03 -19.83
C GLY A 598 -25.00 14.87 -18.60
N PHE A 599 -26.29 15.11 -18.36
CA PHE A 599 -26.82 15.67 -17.12
C PHE A 599 -26.81 14.63 -15.98
N THR A 600 -26.94 15.10 -14.74
CA THR A 600 -27.05 14.21 -13.58
C THR A 600 -28.39 13.49 -13.54
N SER A 601 -28.44 12.30 -12.94
CA SER A 601 -29.69 11.54 -12.79
C SER A 601 -30.76 12.35 -12.03
N GLU A 602 -30.37 13.15 -11.03
CA GLU A 602 -31.28 14.04 -10.31
C GLU A 602 -31.90 15.11 -11.22
N GLU A 603 -31.10 15.77 -12.06
CA GLU A 603 -31.59 16.78 -13.01
C GLU A 603 -32.54 16.18 -14.05
N ILE A 604 -32.19 15.01 -14.59
CA ILE A 604 -33.04 14.31 -15.58
C ILE A 604 -34.32 13.81 -14.94
N ILE A 605 -34.27 13.19 -13.76
CA ILE A 605 -35.47 12.71 -13.06
C ILE A 605 -36.39 13.90 -12.72
N PHE A 606 -35.82 15.00 -12.22
CA PHE A 606 -36.60 16.20 -11.91
C PHE A 606 -37.24 16.81 -13.16
N ALA A 607 -36.51 16.90 -14.27
CA ALA A 607 -37.03 17.39 -15.54
C ALA A 607 -38.10 16.47 -16.13
N ILE A 608 -37.91 15.14 -16.07
CA ILE A 608 -38.89 14.14 -16.49
C ILE A 608 -40.16 14.22 -15.63
N GLN A 609 -40.03 14.31 -14.30
CA GLN A 609 -41.17 14.50 -13.40
C GLN A 609 -41.96 15.76 -13.76
N THR A 610 -41.25 16.87 -13.98
CA THR A 610 -41.87 18.14 -14.39
C THR A 610 -42.61 18.01 -15.73
N LEU A 611 -42.03 17.28 -16.71
CA LEU A 611 -42.65 17.06 -18.02
C LEU A 611 -43.86 16.12 -17.96
N LEU A 612 -43.83 15.10 -17.10
CA LEU A 612 -44.96 14.19 -16.85
C LEU A 612 -46.10 14.91 -16.13
N GLU A 613 -45.80 15.69 -15.10
CA GLU A 613 -46.79 16.51 -14.37
C GLU A 613 -47.49 17.52 -15.30
N LYS A 614 -46.73 18.11 -16.23
CA LYS A 614 -47.28 19.00 -17.27
C LYS A 614 -47.93 18.28 -18.45
N ASN A 615 -47.99 16.94 -18.42
CA ASN A 615 -48.58 16.13 -19.48
C ASN A 615 -47.94 16.30 -20.88
N ILE A 616 -46.66 16.72 -20.95
CA ILE A 616 -45.93 16.95 -22.20
C ILE A 616 -45.35 15.64 -22.75
N ILE A 617 -45.01 14.69 -21.87
CA ILE A 617 -44.48 13.36 -22.24
C ILE A 617 -45.31 12.25 -21.58
N SER A 618 -45.24 11.03 -22.12
CA SER A 618 -45.89 9.83 -21.57
C SER A 618 -44.96 8.60 -21.65
N LEU A 619 -45.29 7.57 -20.88
CA LEU A 619 -44.58 6.28 -20.87
C LEU A 619 -45.26 5.28 -21.82
N ASN A 620 -44.46 4.53 -22.59
CA ASN A 620 -44.93 3.43 -23.42
C ASN A 620 -44.82 2.07 -22.69
N ALA A 621 -45.29 0.99 -23.32
CA ALA A 621 -45.26 -0.37 -22.77
C ALA A 621 -43.83 -0.91 -22.51
N ASN A 622 -42.81 -0.31 -23.11
CA ASN A 622 -41.41 -0.69 -22.97
C ASN A 622 -40.65 0.17 -21.93
N HIS A 623 -41.37 0.93 -21.09
CA HIS A 623 -40.78 1.84 -20.10
C HIS A 623 -39.92 2.97 -20.69
N GLN A 624 -40.24 3.44 -21.90
CA GLN A 624 -39.59 4.57 -22.55
C GLN A 624 -40.52 5.79 -22.57
N TYR A 625 -39.94 6.98 -22.42
CA TYR A 625 -40.65 8.25 -22.52
C TYR A 625 -40.80 8.66 -23.98
N TYR A 626 -41.93 9.25 -24.35
CA TYR A 626 -42.17 9.86 -25.66
C TYR A 626 -43.00 11.15 -25.50
N ILE A 627 -42.92 12.06 -26.48
CA ILE A 627 -43.69 13.31 -26.47
C ILE A 627 -45.14 13.00 -26.88
N LYS A 628 -46.10 13.51 -26.09
CA LYS A 628 -47.53 13.35 -26.35
C LYS A 628 -48.00 14.11 -27.58
#